data_AF-A0A963XNY5-F1
#
_entry.id   AF-A0A963XNY5-F1
#
_cell.length_a   1.000
_cell.length_b   1.000
_cell.length_c   1.000
_cell.angle_alpha   90.00
_cell.angle_beta   90.00
_cell.angle_gamma   90.00
#
_symmetry.space_group_name_H-M   'P 1'
#
loop_
_entity.id
_entity.type
_entity.pdbx_description
1 polymer ?
#
loop_
_entity_poly.entity_id
_entity_poly.type
_entity_poly.pdbx_seq_one_letter_code
_entity_poly.pdbx_strand_id
1 'polypeptide(L)'
;IGGQIVRYEGLRDLTVEVSRDPGRDPKVAVFSGTKFSTSTRLTERILAMFGEATWPDLPGHTADWLALQRQVSRLPGADRLLIESFPADGREHLCIYGFAGRNAQQTLGLLVTRRMEELGLHPLGFVATDYATLIWGLDPVPDARTLLDPAALAEGLDTWLQGNAVMKRTFRNIAQIAGLIERNHPGQRKSGRQATFSTDILYDTLRRHDPGHLLLAVTREEAMRGLVDFARIAAMLDRVGDRIDHLHLTRVTPLAAPLFLEHGKVPVEGAARERLIAETAARLMAEAGLA
;
A
#
# COMPACT_ATOMS: atom_id res chain seq x y z
N ILE A 1 -12.78 5.54 19.19
CA ILE A 1 -13.57 6.70 18.73
C ILE A 1 -12.92 7.96 19.31
N GLY A 2 -12.67 9.00 18.51
CA GLY A 2 -12.05 10.24 19.00
C GLY A 2 -10.67 10.05 19.68
N GLY A 3 -9.85 9.14 19.17
CA GLY A 3 -8.55 8.79 19.76
C GLY A 3 -8.59 7.82 20.96
N GLN A 4 -9.77 7.52 21.52
CA GLN A 4 -9.90 6.52 22.58
C GLN A 4 -10.14 5.13 22.00
N ILE A 5 -9.50 4.11 22.59
CA ILE A 5 -9.70 2.72 22.25
C ILE A 5 -10.91 2.21 23.02
N VAL A 6 -11.88 1.68 22.28
CA VAL A 6 -13.16 1.27 22.84
C VAL A 6 -13.60 -0.07 22.26
N ARG A 7 -14.19 -0.93 23.08
CA ARG A 7 -14.82 -2.18 22.69
C ARG A 7 -16.30 -1.95 22.45
N TYR A 8 -16.82 -2.46 21.33
CA TYR A 8 -18.25 -2.42 21.04
C TYR A 8 -19.01 -3.34 22.01
N GLU A 9 -20.03 -2.80 22.66
CA GLU A 9 -20.94 -3.56 23.54
C GLU A 9 -22.29 -3.82 22.86
N GLY A 10 -22.83 -2.81 22.18
CA GLY A 10 -24.16 -2.91 21.60
C GLY A 10 -24.58 -1.65 20.84
N LEU A 11 -25.74 -1.76 20.18
CA LEU A 11 -26.43 -0.65 19.54
C LEU A 11 -27.81 -0.54 20.16
N ARG A 12 -28.12 0.62 20.75
CA ARG A 12 -29.44 0.94 21.29
C ARG A 12 -29.99 2.15 20.55
N ASP A 13 -30.98 1.88 19.70
CA ASP A 13 -31.56 2.84 18.75
C ASP A 13 -30.49 3.47 17.84
N LEU A 14 -30.15 4.74 18.05
CA LEU A 14 -29.11 5.49 17.33
C LEU A 14 -27.84 5.69 18.15
N THR A 15 -27.72 5.03 19.30
CA THR A 15 -26.56 5.12 20.20
C THR A 15 -25.73 3.85 20.13
N VAL A 16 -24.44 3.99 19.85
CA VAL A 16 -23.47 2.89 19.97
C VAL A 16 -22.92 2.88 21.39
N GLU A 17 -23.15 1.80 22.12
CA GLU A 17 -22.60 1.59 23.46
C GLU A 17 -21.23 0.95 23.36
N VAL A 18 -20.25 1.55 24.05
CA VAL A 18 -18.86 1.10 24.04
C VAL A 18 -18.25 1.18 25.43
N SER A 19 -17.35 0.26 25.75
CA SER A 19 -16.49 0.33 26.95
C SER A 19 -15.06 0.69 26.58
N ARG A 20 -14.26 1.20 27.53
CA ARG A 20 -12.84 1.45 27.29
C ARG A 20 -12.08 0.12 27.18
N ASP A 21 -11.25 -0.01 26.17
CA ASP A 21 -10.43 -1.20 25.93
C ASP A 21 -8.97 -0.79 25.76
N PRO A 22 -8.17 -0.69 26.83
CA PRO A 22 -6.79 -0.23 26.75
C PRO A 22 -5.84 -1.22 26.04
N GLY A 23 -6.31 -2.43 25.69
CA GLY A 23 -5.46 -3.50 25.16
C GLY A 23 -5.14 -3.43 23.66
N ARG A 24 -5.59 -2.40 22.94
CA ARG A 24 -5.32 -2.22 21.51
C ARG A 24 -4.66 -0.89 21.23
N ASP A 25 -3.83 -0.82 20.20
CA ASP A 25 -3.23 0.45 19.80
C ASP A 25 -4.28 1.47 19.36
N PRO A 26 -4.19 2.72 19.83
CA PRO A 26 -5.13 3.76 19.47
C PRO A 26 -5.00 4.09 17.97
N LYS A 27 -6.13 4.01 17.26
CA LYS A 27 -6.19 4.48 15.87
C LYS A 27 -6.21 6.00 15.87
N VAL A 28 -5.15 6.61 15.34
CA VAL A 28 -5.10 8.06 15.07
C VAL A 28 -6.23 8.41 14.10
N ALA A 29 -6.96 9.49 14.38
CA ALA A 29 -7.94 10.02 13.44
C ALA A 29 -7.20 10.63 12.27
N VAL A 30 -7.37 10.07 11.08
CA VAL A 30 -6.70 10.57 9.89
C VAL A 30 -7.79 11.10 8.94
N PHE A 31 -7.58 12.29 8.40
CA PHE A 31 -8.53 12.96 7.49
C PHE A 31 -8.20 12.55 6.06
N SER A 32 -9.11 11.83 5.40
CA SER A 32 -8.87 11.30 4.06
C SER A 32 -8.98 12.37 2.97
N GLY A 33 -9.76 13.44 3.16
CA GLY A 33 -9.95 14.55 2.22
C GLY A 33 -10.22 14.12 0.77
N THR A 34 -10.22 15.07 -0.16
CA THR A 34 -10.00 14.79 -1.59
C THR A 34 -8.51 14.91 -1.87
N LYS A 35 -7.73 13.85 -1.60
CA LYS A 35 -6.33 13.79 -2.04
C LYS A 35 -6.31 13.63 -3.56
N PHE A 36 -6.16 14.73 -4.29
CA PHE A 36 -5.89 14.68 -5.72
C PHE A 36 -4.55 13.96 -5.95
N SER A 37 -4.50 13.11 -6.96
CA SER A 37 -3.23 12.50 -7.37
C SER A 37 -2.29 13.60 -7.87
N THR A 38 -1.08 13.65 -7.33
CA THR A 38 -0.05 14.61 -7.71
C THR A 38 0.26 14.44 -9.20
N SER A 39 0.14 15.53 -9.96
CA SER A 39 0.45 15.49 -11.39
C SER A 39 1.94 15.28 -11.59
N THR A 40 2.32 14.68 -12.72
CA THR A 40 3.74 14.45 -13.05
C THR A 40 4.55 15.74 -13.06
N ARG A 41 3.97 16.85 -13.52
CA ARG A 41 4.59 18.19 -13.48
C ARG A 41 4.83 18.71 -12.05
N LEU A 42 3.89 18.45 -11.15
CA LEU A 42 4.05 18.85 -9.75
C LEU A 42 5.15 18.02 -9.08
N THR A 43 5.19 16.72 -9.34
CA THR A 43 6.25 15.82 -8.89
C THR A 43 7.63 16.29 -9.37
N GLU A 44 7.79 16.58 -10.67
CA GLU A 44 9.04 17.11 -11.25
C GLU A 44 9.50 18.37 -10.52
N ARG A 45 8.57 19.28 -10.22
CA ARG A 45 8.87 20.53 -9.52
C ARG A 45 9.26 20.33 -8.06
N ILE A 46 8.64 19.38 -7.36
CA ILE A 46 9.02 19.01 -5.98
C ILE A 46 10.44 18.43 -5.98
N LEU A 47 10.76 17.52 -6.90
CA LEU A 47 12.09 16.93 -6.99
C LEU A 47 13.16 17.96 -7.37
N ALA A 48 12.84 18.91 -8.25
CA ALA A 48 13.73 20.03 -8.56
C ALA A 48 14.00 20.90 -7.32
N MET A 49 12.94 21.23 -6.56
CA MET A 49 13.05 21.98 -5.31
C MET A 49 13.91 21.24 -4.28
N PHE A 50 13.78 19.92 -4.15
CA PHE A 50 14.64 19.12 -3.26
C PHE A 50 16.12 19.15 -3.62
N GLY A 51 16.48 19.53 -4.86
CA GLY A 51 17.85 19.73 -5.30
C GLY A 51 18.47 21.07 -4.87
N GLU A 52 17.67 22.05 -4.43
CA GLU A 52 18.15 23.40 -4.08
C GLU A 52 18.91 23.42 -2.74
N ALA A 53 19.97 24.22 -2.62
CA ALA A 53 20.77 24.28 -1.39
C ALA A 53 19.97 24.78 -0.17
N THR A 54 19.06 25.73 -0.40
CA THR A 54 18.18 26.35 0.60
C THR A 54 16.80 26.60 0.00
N TRP A 55 15.79 26.87 0.84
CA TRP A 55 14.41 27.12 0.41
C TRP A 55 13.86 28.40 1.03
N PRO A 56 14.31 29.59 0.57
CA PRO A 56 13.90 30.86 1.17
C PRO A 56 12.40 31.16 1.02
N ASP A 57 11.77 30.61 -0.01
CA ASP A 57 10.35 30.82 -0.31
C ASP A 57 9.42 29.85 0.45
N LEU A 58 9.96 28.87 1.16
CA LEU A 58 9.16 27.95 1.99
C LEU A 58 9.00 28.51 3.41
N PRO A 59 7.89 28.19 4.10
CA PRO A 59 7.76 28.46 5.53
C PRO A 59 8.94 27.85 6.30
N GLY A 60 9.50 28.58 7.27
CA GLY A 60 10.71 28.17 8.00
C GLY A 60 10.65 26.74 8.55
N HIS A 61 9.53 26.35 9.16
CA HIS A 61 9.34 24.98 9.67
C HIS A 61 9.42 23.90 8.59
N THR A 62 9.04 24.20 7.35
CA THR A 62 9.14 23.26 6.22
C THR A 62 10.57 23.19 5.71
N ALA A 63 11.26 24.33 5.60
CA ALA A 63 12.68 24.37 5.25
C ALA A 63 13.54 23.63 6.29
N ASP A 64 13.26 23.82 7.57
CA ASP A 64 13.91 23.13 8.69
C ASP A 64 13.66 21.61 8.63
N TRP A 65 12.45 21.20 8.27
CA TRP A 65 12.10 19.79 8.09
C TRP A 65 12.92 19.13 6.96
N LEU A 66 13.06 19.82 5.82
CA LEU A 66 13.87 19.34 4.70
C LEU A 66 15.38 19.36 5.02
N ALA A 67 15.83 20.37 5.77
CA ALA A 67 17.21 20.43 6.26
C ALA A 67 17.51 19.26 7.22
N LEU A 68 16.59 18.93 8.12
CA LEU A 68 16.72 17.78 9.00
C LEU A 68 16.76 16.47 8.22
N GLN A 69 15.95 16.32 7.16
CA GLN A 69 16.01 15.15 6.28
C GLN A 69 17.40 14.99 5.67
N ARG A 70 18.05 16.07 5.21
CA ARG A 70 19.42 16.04 4.67
C ARG A 70 20.48 15.66 5.72
N GLN A 71 20.23 15.96 6.99
CA GLN A 71 21.15 15.61 8.07
C GLN A 71 21.05 14.13 8.45
N VAL A 72 19.83 13.58 8.46
CA VAL A 72 19.57 12.20 8.88
C VAL A 72 19.72 11.20 7.72
N SER A 73 19.46 11.64 6.49
CA SER A 73 19.41 10.81 5.28
C SER A 73 19.78 11.65 4.04
N ARG A 74 19.07 11.47 2.93
CA ARG A 74 19.15 12.26 1.71
C ARG A 74 17.77 12.79 1.32
N LEU A 75 17.74 13.77 0.43
CA LEU A 75 16.51 14.14 -0.26
C LEU A 75 16.37 13.33 -1.56
N PRO A 76 15.14 12.93 -1.94
CA PRO A 76 14.85 12.33 -3.23
C PRO A 76 15.29 13.22 -4.40
N GLY A 77 15.78 12.61 -5.47
CA GLY A 77 16.27 13.30 -6.68
C GLY A 77 15.55 12.87 -7.95
N ALA A 78 15.64 13.70 -9.00
CA ALA A 78 14.96 13.45 -10.27
C ALA A 78 15.62 12.38 -11.16
N ASP A 79 16.84 11.93 -10.85
CA ASP A 79 17.63 10.98 -11.64
C ASP A 79 18.01 9.73 -10.83
N ARG A 80 17.53 9.63 -9.60
CA ARG A 80 17.91 8.56 -8.66
C ARG A 80 16.76 8.17 -7.76
N LEU A 81 16.81 6.94 -7.25
CA LEU A 81 15.82 6.42 -6.31
C LEU A 81 16.39 6.39 -4.91
N LEU A 82 15.77 7.11 -3.98
CA LEU A 82 16.11 7.03 -2.55
C LEU A 82 15.28 5.91 -1.92
N ILE A 83 15.97 5.04 -1.19
CA ILE A 83 15.39 3.97 -0.39
C ILE A 83 16.00 4.03 1.01
N GLU A 84 15.16 3.99 2.02
CA GLU A 84 15.58 4.03 3.42
C GLU A 84 15.12 2.76 4.13
N SER A 85 16.02 2.15 4.91
CA SER A 85 15.69 1.07 5.84
C SER A 85 15.95 1.51 7.27
N PHE A 86 15.02 1.27 8.18
CA PHE A 86 15.19 1.63 9.59
C PHE A 86 14.27 0.81 10.50
N PRO A 87 14.67 0.59 11.77
CA PRO A 87 13.79 0.00 12.76
C PRO A 87 12.82 1.06 13.33
N ALA A 88 11.58 0.66 13.58
CA ALA A 88 10.59 1.45 14.33
C ALA A 88 9.53 0.52 14.94
N ASP A 89 9.03 0.82 16.14
CA ASP A 89 7.96 0.06 16.80
C ASP A 89 8.18 -1.48 16.81
N GLY A 90 9.42 -1.92 17.00
CA GLY A 90 9.80 -3.34 17.02
C GLY A 90 9.74 -4.04 15.67
N ARG A 91 9.72 -3.29 14.56
CA ARG A 91 9.64 -3.81 13.19
C ARG A 91 10.67 -3.16 12.29
N GLU A 92 11.02 -3.87 11.24
CA GLU A 92 11.90 -3.37 10.19
C GLU A 92 11.07 -2.69 9.11
N HIS A 93 11.53 -1.52 8.65
CA HIS A 93 10.84 -0.72 7.66
C HIS A 93 11.70 -0.52 6.41
N LEU A 94 11.03 -0.43 5.26
CA LEU A 94 11.61 -0.06 3.97
C LEU A 94 10.75 1.04 3.34
N CYS A 95 11.30 2.23 3.15
CA CYS A 95 10.63 3.36 2.52
C CYS A 95 11.24 3.61 1.13
N ILE A 96 10.43 3.54 0.07
CA ILE A 96 10.85 3.73 -1.33
C ILE A 96 10.26 5.05 -1.86
N TYR A 97 11.10 6.05 -2.10
CA TYR A 97 10.70 7.38 -2.57
C TYR A 97 10.65 7.47 -4.10
N GLY A 98 9.67 6.79 -4.69
CA GLY A 98 9.55 6.67 -6.14
C GLY A 98 8.94 7.87 -6.89
N PHE A 99 8.14 8.73 -6.23
CA PHE A 99 7.52 9.90 -6.86
C PHE A 99 6.66 9.56 -8.12
N ALA A 100 6.16 8.33 -8.20
CA ALA A 100 5.48 7.80 -9.38
C ALA A 100 3.94 7.95 -9.35
N GLY A 101 3.37 8.56 -8.31
CA GLY A 101 1.93 8.67 -8.11
C GLY A 101 1.35 7.47 -7.36
N ARG A 102 0.16 7.66 -6.77
CA ARG A 102 -0.39 6.73 -5.76
C ARG A 102 -0.64 5.33 -6.31
N ASN A 103 -1.17 5.22 -7.53
CA ASN A 103 -1.45 3.91 -8.14
C ASN A 103 -0.15 3.15 -8.41
N ALA A 104 0.87 3.81 -8.95
CA ALA A 104 2.17 3.20 -9.19
C ALA A 104 2.83 2.76 -7.86
N GLN A 105 2.78 3.60 -6.82
CA GLN A 105 3.33 3.25 -5.52
C GLN A 105 2.58 2.09 -4.85
N GLN A 106 1.25 2.06 -4.99
CA GLN A 106 0.42 0.95 -4.52
C GLN A 106 0.79 -0.36 -5.22
N THR A 107 0.94 -0.33 -6.54
CA THR A 107 1.41 -1.48 -7.32
C THR A 107 2.83 -1.88 -6.90
N LEU A 108 3.74 -0.93 -6.72
CA LEU A 108 5.10 -1.20 -6.26
C LEU A 108 5.11 -1.90 -4.91
N GLY A 109 4.28 -1.47 -3.95
CA GLY A 109 4.16 -2.12 -2.65
C GLY A 109 3.72 -3.59 -2.75
N LEU A 110 2.76 -3.89 -3.62
CA LEU A 110 2.32 -5.27 -3.88
C LEU A 110 3.45 -6.13 -4.45
N LEU A 111 4.14 -5.63 -5.48
CA LEU A 111 5.20 -6.38 -6.16
C LEU A 111 6.42 -6.59 -5.25
N VAL A 112 6.85 -5.54 -4.55
CA VAL A 112 8.01 -5.60 -3.65
C VAL A 112 7.73 -6.51 -2.46
N THR A 113 6.57 -6.42 -1.82
CA THR A 113 6.24 -7.31 -0.70
C THR A 113 6.12 -8.77 -1.12
N ARG A 114 5.58 -9.06 -2.30
CA ARG A 114 5.64 -10.42 -2.86
C ARG A 114 7.09 -10.89 -3.03
N ARG A 115 7.95 -10.05 -3.61
CA ARG A 115 9.36 -10.38 -3.80
C ARG A 115 10.08 -10.61 -2.47
N MET A 116 9.73 -9.84 -1.44
CA MET A 116 10.22 -10.04 -0.09
C MET A 116 9.78 -11.39 0.50
N GLU A 117 8.54 -11.85 0.25
CA GLU A 117 8.10 -13.21 0.64
C GLU A 117 8.92 -14.30 -0.08
N GLU A 118 9.14 -14.16 -1.39
CA GLU A 118 9.96 -15.10 -2.18
C GLU A 118 11.41 -15.19 -1.68
N LEU A 119 11.93 -14.11 -1.10
CA LEU A 119 13.27 -14.03 -0.53
C LEU A 119 13.31 -14.32 0.99
N GLY A 120 12.17 -14.62 1.62
CA GLY A 120 12.10 -14.90 3.06
C GLY A 120 12.41 -13.69 3.95
N LEU A 121 12.02 -12.48 3.53
CA LEU A 121 12.20 -11.22 4.28
C LEU A 121 10.97 -10.83 5.11
N HIS A 122 9.96 -11.72 5.18
CA HIS A 122 8.81 -11.65 6.08
C HIS A 122 8.12 -10.27 6.19
N PRO A 123 7.63 -9.68 5.08
CA PRO A 123 6.81 -8.47 5.11
C PRO A 123 5.45 -8.73 5.79
N LEU A 124 4.93 -7.69 6.46
CA LEU A 124 3.64 -7.75 7.18
C LEU A 124 2.59 -6.83 6.55
N GLY A 125 3.04 -5.81 5.84
CA GLY A 125 2.15 -4.89 5.15
C GLY A 125 2.89 -3.70 4.58
N PHE A 126 2.14 -2.87 3.85
CA PHE A 126 2.65 -1.64 3.29
C PHE A 126 1.57 -0.55 3.22
N VAL A 127 2.01 0.68 3.00
CA VAL A 127 1.13 1.82 2.69
C VAL A 127 1.77 2.65 1.59
N ALA A 128 0.94 3.20 0.72
CA ALA A 128 1.38 3.99 -0.42
C ALA A 128 0.76 5.39 -0.40
N THR A 129 1.62 6.38 -0.62
CA THR A 129 1.25 7.75 -0.97
C THR A 129 1.51 7.98 -2.47
N ASP A 130 1.29 9.19 -2.93
CA ASP A 130 1.67 9.64 -4.27
C ASP A 130 3.19 9.69 -4.49
N TYR A 131 3.99 9.84 -3.43
CA TYR A 131 5.43 10.01 -3.54
C TYR A 131 6.25 8.83 -3.01
N ALA A 132 5.70 7.99 -2.13
CA ALA A 132 6.46 6.89 -1.53
C ALA A 132 5.61 5.67 -1.19
N THR A 133 6.30 4.54 -1.04
CA THR A 133 5.77 3.30 -0.48
C THR A 133 6.56 2.94 0.77
N LEU A 134 5.87 2.79 1.90
CA LEU A 134 6.45 2.33 3.16
C LEU A 134 5.98 0.89 3.42
N ILE A 135 6.93 -0.03 3.54
CA ILE A 135 6.72 -1.43 3.88
C ILE A 135 7.23 -1.67 5.31
N TRP A 136 6.55 -2.51 6.07
CA TRP A 136 7.02 -3.00 7.36
C TRP A 136 7.00 -4.52 7.42
N GLY A 137 7.98 -5.10 8.10
CA GLY A 137 8.19 -6.55 8.21
C GLY A 137 8.92 -6.94 9.49
N LEU A 138 9.29 -8.22 9.57
CA LEU A 138 10.06 -8.75 10.70
C LEU A 138 11.57 -8.61 10.50
N ASP A 139 12.04 -8.76 9.26
CA ASP A 139 13.47 -8.84 8.99
C ASP A 139 13.97 -7.62 8.19
N PRO A 140 15.21 -7.19 8.43
CA PRO A 140 15.78 -6.05 7.73
C PRO A 140 16.06 -6.42 6.28
N VAL A 141 15.87 -5.47 5.38
CA VAL A 141 16.23 -5.64 3.96
C VAL A 141 17.72 -5.32 3.79
N PRO A 142 18.57 -6.29 3.43
CA PRO A 142 20.02 -6.05 3.32
C PRO A 142 20.37 -5.23 2.07
N ASP A 143 19.75 -5.52 0.94
CA ASP A 143 19.93 -4.77 -0.31
C ASP A 143 18.60 -4.64 -1.06
N ALA A 144 18.06 -3.43 -1.08
CA ALA A 144 16.79 -3.12 -1.74
C ALA A 144 16.86 -3.21 -3.28
N ARG A 145 18.04 -3.20 -3.90
CA ARG A 145 18.19 -3.35 -5.36
C ARG A 145 17.67 -4.70 -5.83
N THR A 146 17.87 -5.74 -5.02
CA THR A 146 17.40 -7.11 -5.30
C THR A 146 15.87 -7.22 -5.37
N LEU A 147 15.16 -6.26 -4.75
CA LEU A 147 13.71 -6.18 -4.75
C LEU A 147 13.15 -5.40 -5.95
N LEU A 148 14.01 -4.68 -6.66
CA LEU A 148 13.63 -3.74 -7.73
C LEU A 148 14.10 -4.18 -9.12
N ASP A 149 14.48 -5.45 -9.27
CA ASP A 149 14.80 -6.03 -10.57
C ASP A 149 13.58 -5.90 -11.51
N PRO A 150 13.70 -5.18 -12.65
CA PRO A 150 12.55 -4.91 -13.52
C PRO A 150 11.91 -6.17 -14.10
N ALA A 151 12.69 -7.21 -14.39
CA ALA A 151 12.18 -8.46 -14.94
C ALA A 151 11.37 -9.23 -13.89
N ALA A 152 11.90 -9.37 -12.68
CA ALA A 152 11.21 -9.99 -11.56
C ALA A 152 9.92 -9.24 -11.18
N LEU A 153 9.94 -7.90 -11.20
CA LEU A 153 8.74 -7.10 -10.95
C LEU A 153 7.67 -7.29 -12.04
N ALA A 154 8.08 -7.41 -13.32
CA ALA A 154 7.15 -7.69 -14.42
C ALA A 154 6.54 -9.09 -14.32
N GLU A 155 7.34 -10.11 -14.01
CA GLU A 155 6.85 -11.47 -13.78
C GLU A 155 5.89 -11.56 -12.58
N GLY A 156 6.26 -10.87 -11.48
CA GLY A 156 5.42 -10.76 -10.29
C GLY A 156 4.07 -10.12 -10.58
N LEU A 157 4.05 -9.11 -11.47
CA LEU A 157 2.82 -8.47 -11.92
C LEU A 157 1.94 -9.43 -12.72
N ASP A 158 2.50 -10.13 -13.70
CA ASP A 158 1.73 -11.08 -14.51
C ASP A 158 1.08 -12.16 -13.64
N THR A 159 1.83 -12.70 -12.70
CA THR A 159 1.29 -13.70 -11.78
C THR A 159 0.24 -13.09 -10.83
N TRP A 160 0.43 -11.86 -10.37
CA TRP A 160 -0.56 -11.17 -9.52
C TRP A 160 -1.85 -10.85 -10.27
N LEU A 161 -1.78 -10.45 -11.54
CA LEU A 161 -2.94 -10.24 -12.42
C LEU A 161 -3.71 -11.53 -12.69
N GLN A 162 -3.01 -12.67 -12.74
CA GLN A 162 -3.65 -13.98 -12.78
C GLN A 162 -4.37 -14.32 -11.46
N GLY A 163 -3.96 -13.69 -10.36
CA GLY A 163 -4.64 -13.69 -9.08
C GLY A 163 -6.04 -13.07 -9.19
N ASN A 164 -7.07 -13.87 -8.91
CA ASN A 164 -8.46 -13.51 -9.18
C ASN A 164 -8.97 -12.24 -8.46
N ALA A 165 -8.34 -11.78 -7.38
CA ALA A 165 -8.88 -10.71 -6.55
C ALA A 165 -9.00 -9.35 -7.27
N VAL A 166 -7.97 -8.96 -8.02
CA VAL A 166 -7.96 -7.67 -8.72
C VAL A 166 -8.82 -7.71 -9.95
N MET A 167 -8.73 -8.80 -10.71
CA MET A 167 -9.60 -9.01 -11.86
C MET A 167 -11.07 -9.02 -11.44
N LYS A 168 -11.44 -9.68 -10.34
CA LYS A 168 -12.82 -9.65 -9.80
C LYS A 168 -13.26 -8.23 -9.40
N ARG A 169 -12.36 -7.45 -8.78
CA ARG A 169 -12.65 -6.05 -8.44
C ARG A 169 -12.86 -5.18 -9.68
N THR A 170 -11.99 -5.30 -10.69
CA THR A 170 -12.11 -4.57 -11.96
C THR A 170 -13.36 -5.01 -12.72
N PHE A 171 -13.61 -6.31 -12.79
CA PHE A 171 -14.78 -6.90 -13.43
C PHE A 171 -16.07 -6.38 -12.81
N ARG A 172 -16.10 -6.10 -11.49
CA ARG A 172 -17.26 -5.49 -10.83
C ARG A 172 -17.64 -4.13 -11.42
N ASN A 173 -16.65 -3.25 -11.61
CA ASN A 173 -16.90 -1.94 -12.21
C ASN A 173 -17.39 -2.08 -13.65
N ILE A 174 -16.79 -3.00 -14.41
CA ILE A 174 -17.18 -3.27 -15.80
C ILE A 174 -18.58 -3.87 -15.89
N ALA A 175 -18.93 -4.82 -15.02
CA ALA A 175 -20.26 -5.42 -14.96
C ALA A 175 -21.33 -4.37 -14.62
N GLN A 176 -20.99 -3.38 -13.79
CA GLN A 176 -21.87 -2.24 -13.49
C GLN A 176 -22.04 -1.31 -14.71
N ILE A 177 -20.98 -1.05 -15.47
CA ILE A 177 -21.04 -0.25 -16.71
C ILE A 177 -21.82 -1.00 -17.81
N ALA A 178 -21.60 -2.30 -17.94
CA ALA A 178 -22.28 -3.19 -18.89
C ALA A 178 -23.74 -3.49 -18.53
N GLY A 179 -24.25 -2.97 -17.40
CA GLY A 179 -25.63 -3.18 -16.97
C GLY A 179 -25.94 -4.59 -16.46
N LEU A 180 -24.93 -5.42 -16.21
CA LEU A 180 -25.09 -6.75 -15.62
C LEU A 180 -25.47 -6.71 -14.14
N ILE A 181 -25.22 -5.57 -13.49
CA ILE A 181 -25.61 -5.29 -12.11
C ILE A 181 -26.28 -3.92 -12.05
N GLU A 182 -27.48 -3.87 -11.49
CA GLU A 182 -28.21 -2.62 -11.26
C GLU A 182 -27.49 -1.73 -10.22
N ARG A 183 -27.47 -0.42 -10.46
CA ARG A 183 -27.00 0.56 -9.47
C ARG A 183 -28.00 0.67 -8.32
N ASN A 184 -27.52 0.71 -7.07
CA ASN A 184 -28.38 1.06 -5.94
C ASN A 184 -28.84 2.53 -6.09
N HIS A 185 -30.13 2.74 -6.34
CA HIS A 185 -30.74 4.08 -6.38
C HIS A 185 -31.27 4.48 -5.00
N PRO A 186 -30.93 5.68 -4.48
CA PRO A 186 -31.54 6.21 -3.27
C PRO A 186 -33.07 6.34 -3.45
N GLY A 187 -33.84 5.71 -2.55
CA GLY A 187 -35.31 5.83 -2.52
C GLY A 187 -36.09 4.60 -3.01
N GLN A 188 -35.46 3.61 -3.66
CA GLN A 188 -36.13 2.36 -4.01
C GLN A 188 -35.70 1.23 -3.06
N ARG A 189 -36.56 0.86 -2.11
CA ARG A 189 -36.41 -0.36 -1.31
C ARG A 189 -36.73 -1.57 -2.19
N LYS A 190 -35.74 -2.43 -2.42
CA LYS A 190 -35.95 -3.70 -3.14
C LYS A 190 -36.82 -4.64 -2.29
N SER A 191 -37.85 -5.20 -2.91
CA SER A 191 -38.52 -6.42 -2.45
C SER A 191 -37.51 -7.57 -2.49
N GLY A 192 -37.41 -8.33 -1.39
CA GLY A 192 -36.34 -9.29 -1.10
C GLY A 192 -36.20 -10.51 -2.03
N ARG A 193 -36.75 -10.47 -3.25
CA ARG A 193 -36.72 -11.55 -4.24
C ARG A 193 -35.84 -11.29 -5.48
N GLN A 194 -35.07 -10.20 -5.49
CA GLN A 194 -34.02 -10.00 -6.49
C GLN A 194 -32.71 -10.54 -5.93
N ALA A 195 -32.27 -11.70 -6.42
CA ALA A 195 -30.97 -12.25 -6.09
C ALA A 195 -29.90 -11.24 -6.52
N THR A 196 -29.13 -10.72 -5.57
CA THR A 196 -27.92 -9.97 -5.87
C THR A 196 -26.96 -10.93 -6.56
N PHE A 197 -26.86 -10.88 -7.89
CA PHE A 197 -25.86 -11.66 -8.60
C PHE A 197 -24.47 -11.25 -8.13
N SER A 198 -23.71 -12.21 -7.60
CA SER A 198 -22.32 -11.97 -7.24
C SER A 198 -21.52 -11.80 -8.53
N THR A 199 -20.99 -10.60 -8.75
CA THR A 199 -20.05 -10.31 -9.85
C THR A 199 -18.88 -11.28 -9.90
N ASP A 200 -18.47 -11.81 -8.75
CA ASP A 200 -17.39 -12.78 -8.65
C ASP A 200 -17.77 -14.12 -9.28
N ILE A 201 -19.04 -14.54 -9.13
CA ILE A 201 -19.56 -15.76 -9.79
C ILE A 201 -19.64 -15.56 -11.30
N LEU A 202 -20.10 -14.39 -11.76
CA LEU A 202 -20.13 -14.06 -13.19
C LEU A 202 -18.73 -14.10 -13.78
N TYR A 203 -17.75 -13.48 -13.11
CA TYR A 203 -16.35 -13.53 -13.53
C TYR A 203 -15.82 -14.98 -13.58
N ASP A 204 -16.02 -15.76 -12.51
CA ASP A 204 -15.54 -17.14 -12.44
C ASP A 204 -16.21 -18.05 -13.48
N THR A 205 -17.48 -17.79 -13.81
CA THR A 205 -18.24 -18.55 -14.83
C THR A 205 -17.74 -18.23 -16.22
N LEU A 206 -17.57 -16.94 -16.55
CA LEU A 206 -16.99 -16.53 -17.84
C LEU A 206 -15.59 -17.10 -17.97
N ARG A 207 -14.74 -16.99 -16.94
CA ARG A 207 -13.37 -17.51 -17.01
C ARG A 207 -13.32 -19.02 -17.29
N ARG A 208 -14.27 -19.79 -16.75
CA ARG A 208 -14.33 -21.25 -16.93
C ARG A 208 -14.96 -21.67 -18.25
N HIS A 209 -16.01 -20.99 -18.69
CA HIS A 209 -16.87 -21.46 -19.78
C HIS A 209 -16.75 -20.64 -21.06
N ASP A 210 -16.28 -19.39 -20.98
CA ASP A 210 -16.01 -18.51 -22.12
C ASP A 210 -14.80 -17.60 -21.84
N PRO A 211 -13.58 -18.15 -21.81
CA PRO A 211 -12.36 -17.38 -21.50
C PRO A 211 -12.05 -16.28 -22.54
N GLY A 212 -12.66 -16.33 -23.74
CA GLY A 212 -12.55 -15.32 -24.78
C GLY A 212 -13.57 -14.17 -24.65
N HIS A 213 -14.44 -14.19 -23.64
CA HIS A 213 -15.52 -13.23 -23.50
C HIS A 213 -15.02 -11.78 -23.43
N LEU A 214 -15.68 -10.86 -24.16
CA LEU A 214 -15.29 -9.44 -24.27
C LEU A 214 -15.12 -8.77 -22.89
N LEU A 215 -16.01 -9.03 -21.94
CA LEU A 215 -15.91 -8.45 -20.58
C LEU A 215 -14.64 -8.88 -19.84
N LEU A 216 -14.11 -10.09 -20.08
CA LEU A 216 -12.83 -10.51 -19.51
C LEU A 216 -11.67 -9.77 -20.18
N ALA A 217 -11.74 -9.57 -21.52
CA ALA A 217 -10.74 -8.79 -22.25
C ALA A 217 -10.69 -7.33 -21.78
N VAL A 218 -11.86 -6.67 -21.67
CA VAL A 218 -11.98 -5.31 -21.13
C VAL A 218 -11.54 -5.26 -19.67
N THR A 219 -11.83 -6.29 -18.87
CA THR A 219 -11.35 -6.38 -17.47
C THR A 219 -9.84 -6.41 -17.40
N ARG A 220 -9.19 -7.17 -18.28
CA ARG A 220 -7.74 -7.21 -18.35
C ARG A 220 -7.18 -5.85 -18.77
N GLU A 221 -7.72 -5.24 -19.82
CA GLU A 221 -7.28 -3.93 -20.31
C GLU A 221 -7.46 -2.83 -19.24
N GLU A 222 -8.60 -2.80 -18.56
CA GLU A 222 -8.89 -1.83 -17.51
C GLU A 222 -8.07 -2.07 -16.24
N ALA A 223 -7.81 -3.33 -15.87
CA ALA A 223 -6.93 -3.63 -14.74
C ALA A 223 -5.51 -3.11 -15.01
N MET A 224 -5.05 -3.27 -16.26
CA MET A 224 -3.76 -2.77 -16.73
C MET A 224 -3.69 -1.24 -16.88
N ARG A 225 -4.82 -0.56 -17.13
CA ARG A 225 -4.86 0.91 -17.26
C ARG A 225 -5.17 1.65 -15.95
N GLY A 226 -6.08 1.14 -15.13
CA GLY A 226 -6.72 1.89 -14.04
C GLY A 226 -6.23 1.55 -12.63
N LEU A 227 -5.76 0.32 -12.39
CA LEU A 227 -5.32 -0.14 -11.05
C LEU A 227 -3.83 -0.47 -10.98
N VAL A 228 -3.21 -0.73 -12.13
CA VAL A 228 -1.80 -1.09 -12.25
C VAL A 228 -1.11 -0.06 -13.10
N ASP A 229 -0.44 0.90 -12.48
CA ASP A 229 0.41 1.83 -13.23
C ASP A 229 1.86 1.31 -13.27
N PHE A 230 2.01 0.09 -13.80
CA PHE A 230 3.33 -0.51 -13.97
C PHE A 230 4.17 0.25 -15.01
N ALA A 231 3.51 0.90 -15.98
CA ALA A 231 4.20 1.76 -16.94
C ALA A 231 4.99 2.89 -16.25
N ARG A 232 4.41 3.53 -15.22
CA ARG A 232 5.15 4.52 -14.41
C ARG A 232 6.26 3.91 -13.57
N ILE A 233 6.08 2.70 -13.04
CA ILE A 233 7.15 2.00 -12.31
C ILE A 233 8.31 1.70 -13.27
N ALA A 234 8.01 1.11 -14.44
CA ALA A 234 9.00 0.79 -15.45
C ALA A 234 9.74 2.05 -15.94
N ALA A 235 9.02 3.13 -16.24
CA ALA A 235 9.63 4.41 -16.63
C ALA A 235 10.48 5.03 -15.52
N MET A 236 10.07 4.88 -14.26
CA MET A 236 10.87 5.30 -13.10
C MET A 236 12.16 4.47 -13.01
N LEU A 237 12.06 3.15 -13.08
CA LEU A 237 13.21 2.23 -12.98
C LEU A 237 14.19 2.43 -14.14
N ASP A 238 13.69 2.61 -15.36
CA ASP A 238 14.51 2.93 -16.55
C ASP A 238 15.24 4.27 -16.39
N ARG A 239 14.53 5.31 -15.91
CA ARG A 239 15.12 6.63 -15.65
C ARG A 239 16.23 6.59 -14.59
N VAL A 240 16.07 5.80 -13.53
CA VAL A 240 17.08 5.76 -12.44
C VAL A 240 18.22 4.78 -12.75
N GLY A 241 17.95 3.69 -13.46
CA GLY A 241 18.92 2.61 -13.69
C GLY A 241 19.57 2.16 -12.38
N ASP A 242 20.90 2.08 -12.35
CA ASP A 242 21.67 1.67 -11.16
C ASP A 242 21.78 2.75 -10.07
N ARG A 243 21.24 3.96 -10.29
CA ARG A 243 21.29 5.08 -9.33
C ARG A 243 20.26 4.93 -8.21
N ILE A 244 20.36 3.81 -7.50
CA ILE A 244 19.57 3.52 -6.30
C ILE A 244 20.44 3.80 -5.08
N ASP A 245 20.01 4.73 -4.24
CA ASP A 245 20.62 4.98 -2.93
C ASP A 245 19.81 4.23 -1.88
N HIS A 246 20.34 3.12 -1.38
CA HIS A 246 19.76 2.41 -0.24
C HIS A 246 20.55 2.76 1.02
N LEU A 247 19.87 3.39 1.99
CA LEU A 247 20.47 3.83 3.25
C LEU A 247 19.86 3.06 4.42
N HIS A 248 20.72 2.39 5.20
CA HIS A 248 20.35 1.81 6.49
C HIS A 248 20.53 2.86 7.59
N LEU A 249 19.43 3.21 8.23
CA LEU A 249 19.32 4.28 9.22
C LEU A 249 18.89 3.69 10.57
N THR A 250 19.17 4.40 11.65
CA THR A 250 18.90 3.94 13.02
C THR A 250 17.55 4.40 13.57
N ARG A 251 16.80 5.20 12.80
CA ARG A 251 15.53 5.81 13.22
C ARG A 251 14.68 6.24 12.02
N VAL A 252 13.39 6.46 12.28
CA VAL A 252 12.45 7.08 11.34
C VAL A 252 12.96 8.45 10.87
N THR A 253 12.89 8.69 9.56
CA THR A 253 13.30 9.95 8.94
C THR A 253 12.16 10.96 8.85
N PRO A 254 12.47 12.27 8.75
CA PRO A 254 11.46 13.30 8.54
C PRO A 254 10.53 13.03 7.35
N LEU A 255 11.02 12.55 6.20
CA LEU A 255 10.15 12.25 5.05
C LEU A 255 9.37 10.95 5.22
N ALA A 256 9.83 9.99 6.02
CA ALA A 256 9.11 8.75 6.28
C ALA A 256 8.01 8.92 7.35
N ALA A 257 8.22 9.81 8.32
CA ALA A 257 7.34 9.96 9.49
C ALA A 257 5.84 10.16 9.13
N PRO A 258 5.46 10.98 8.13
CA PRO A 258 4.05 11.12 7.74
C PRO A 258 3.40 9.83 7.24
N LEU A 259 4.17 8.90 6.65
CA LEU A 259 3.63 7.64 6.12
C LEU A 259 3.10 6.71 7.23
N PHE A 260 3.60 6.83 8.46
CA PHE A 260 3.09 6.08 9.61
C PHE A 260 1.64 6.42 9.94
N LEU A 261 1.25 7.66 9.62
CA LEU A 261 -0.09 8.22 9.83
C LEU A 261 -0.98 8.08 8.59
N GLU A 262 -0.51 7.50 7.50
CA GLU A 262 -1.31 7.34 6.28
C GLU A 262 -2.33 6.21 6.43
N HIS A 263 -3.54 6.40 5.86
CA HIS A 263 -4.53 5.32 5.78
C HIS A 263 -4.30 4.41 4.57
N GLY A 264 -5.06 3.32 4.52
CA GLY A 264 -4.99 2.40 3.39
C GLY A 264 -3.78 1.47 3.50
N LYS A 265 -3.34 1.21 4.74
CA LYS A 265 -2.43 0.11 5.07
C LYS A 265 -2.99 -1.18 4.48
N VAL A 266 -2.20 -1.83 3.63
CA VAL A 266 -2.53 -3.11 3.02
C VAL A 266 -1.76 -4.20 3.77
N PRO A 267 -2.47 -5.13 4.43
CA PRO A 267 -1.82 -6.26 5.06
C PRO A 267 -1.24 -7.20 3.98
N VAL A 268 -0.11 -7.82 4.30
CA VAL A 268 0.44 -8.91 3.51
C VAL A 268 0.14 -10.21 4.25
N GLU A 269 -0.50 -11.15 3.57
CA GLU A 269 -0.70 -12.50 4.07
C GLU A 269 0.48 -13.36 3.59
N GLY A 270 1.21 -13.95 4.54
CA GLY A 270 2.48 -14.63 4.26
C GLY A 270 3.14 -15.20 5.50
N ALA A 271 4.36 -15.71 5.33
CA ALA A 271 5.12 -16.44 6.35
C ALA A 271 5.36 -15.61 7.63
N ALA A 272 5.45 -14.28 7.49
CA ALA A 272 5.63 -13.37 8.62
C ALA A 272 4.55 -13.53 9.70
N ARG A 273 3.28 -13.72 9.29
CA ARG A 273 2.16 -13.85 10.23
C ARG A 273 2.18 -15.19 10.94
N GLU A 274 2.56 -16.25 10.24
CA GLU A 274 2.73 -17.59 10.81
C GLU A 274 3.85 -17.61 11.86
N ARG A 275 4.97 -16.97 11.55
CA ARG A 275 6.10 -16.80 12.47
C ARG A 275 5.69 -16.05 13.74
N LEU A 276 4.98 -14.92 13.62
CA LEU A 276 4.48 -14.18 14.79
C LEU A 276 3.56 -15.03 15.67
N ILE A 277 2.70 -15.87 15.06
CA ILE A 277 1.82 -16.77 15.80
C ILE A 277 2.65 -17.83 16.54
N ALA A 278 3.64 -18.43 15.87
CA ALA A 278 4.53 -19.43 16.45
C ALA A 278 5.36 -18.85 17.62
N GLU A 279 5.95 -17.68 17.45
CA GLU A 279 6.70 -16.96 18.50
C GLU A 279 5.79 -16.62 19.69
N THR A 280 4.56 -16.16 19.42
CA THR A 280 3.58 -15.87 20.48
C THR A 280 3.14 -17.14 21.21
N ALA A 281 2.90 -18.23 20.49
CA ALA A 281 2.53 -19.52 21.08
C ALA A 281 3.65 -20.07 21.97
N ALA A 282 4.90 -20.03 21.50
CA ALA A 282 6.06 -20.46 22.28
C ALA A 282 6.21 -19.63 23.56
N ARG A 283 6.06 -18.30 23.47
CA ARG A 283 6.09 -17.41 24.64
C ARG A 283 4.99 -17.76 25.65
N LEU A 284 3.75 -17.97 25.20
CA LEU A 284 2.63 -18.34 26.06
C LEU A 284 2.82 -19.71 26.72
N MET A 285 3.39 -20.69 25.99
CA MET A 285 3.73 -22.00 26.57
C MET A 285 4.79 -21.89 27.67
N ALA A 286 5.83 -21.07 27.45
CA ALA A 286 6.84 -20.82 28.47
C ALA A 286 6.25 -20.10 29.70
N GLU A 287 5.42 -19.07 29.50
CA GLU A 287 4.73 -18.35 30.59
C GLU A 287 3.78 -19.26 31.38
N ALA A 288 3.16 -20.25 30.71
CA ALA A 288 2.30 -21.24 31.35
C ALA A 288 3.07 -22.38 32.05
N GLY A 289 4.41 -22.40 31.95
CA GLY A 289 5.26 -23.47 32.51
C GLY A 289 5.14 -24.81 31.78
N LEU A 290 4.74 -24.79 30.51
CA LEU A 290 4.55 -25.97 29.66
C LEU A 290 5.72 -26.22 28.70
N ALA A 291 6.82 -25.49 28.84
CA ALA A 291 8.01 -25.54 28.00
C ALA A 291 9.24 -26.02 28.77
#